data_AF-A0A453MC63-F1
#
_entry.id   AF-A0A453MC63-F1
#
_cell.length_a   1.000
_cell.length_b   1.000
_cell.length_c   1.000
_cell.angle_alpha   90.00
_cell.angle_beta   90.00
_cell.angle_gamma   90.00
#
_symmetry.space_group_name_H-M   'P 1'
#
loop_
_entity.id
_entity.type
_entity.pdbx_description
1 polymer ?
#
loop_
_entity_poly.entity_id
_entity_poly.type
_entity_poly.pdbx_seq_one_letter_code
_entity_poly.pdbx_strand_id
1 'polypeptide(L)'
;SPPVSCCEAAAVAARTARRAWELTVGRWGLHGLAFGIKRHMKRQGNLQHEYRGSDCLQLKGHDAHTEVAYLLEHLKLCMFYSKNRFSEFLKFGGYSQEDVLIHKSRARLMQPSFVLVRDQKAKCFLLFIRGAISPRERLTAASSVEVPFHHIVLNEGQIDNVILGYAHCGMLAAARWISNLVMPPLRNAVREFPDYQIKVIGHSMGAGIGAILTYILREHYDFTSCTCLAFGPAACMTWELAESGKDFITSLVNRDDVVPALSKVAMESLRSEVF
;
A
#
# COMPACT_ATOMS: atom_id res chain seq x y z
N SER A 1 -30.18 7.58 6.90
CA SER A 1 -29.51 8.89 7.01
C SER A 1 -28.05 8.74 6.65
N PRO A 2 -27.46 9.62 5.84
CA PRO A 2 -26.02 9.61 5.58
C PRO A 2 -25.27 9.89 6.91
N PRO A 3 -24.13 9.22 7.18
CA PRO A 3 -23.38 9.45 8.40
C PRO A 3 -22.73 10.83 8.39
N VAL A 4 -22.88 11.57 9.49
CA VAL A 4 -22.48 12.99 9.60
C VAL A 4 -21.09 13.13 10.25
N SER A 5 -20.55 12.03 10.80
CA SER A 5 -19.20 11.99 11.36
C SER A 5 -18.40 10.74 10.94
N CYS A 6 -17.07 10.84 11.01
CA CYS A 6 -16.15 9.75 10.69
C CYS A 6 -16.37 8.50 11.58
N CYS A 7 -16.81 8.69 12.83
CA CYS A 7 -17.16 7.62 13.75
C CYS A 7 -18.44 6.89 13.33
N GLU A 8 -19.45 7.63 12.83
CA GLU A 8 -20.68 7.04 12.30
C GLU A 8 -20.42 6.31 10.98
N ALA A 9 -19.57 6.86 10.12
CA ALA A 9 -19.13 6.22 8.88
C ALA A 9 -18.38 4.91 9.18
N ALA A 10 -17.50 4.89 10.18
CA ALA A 10 -16.80 3.68 10.64
C ALA A 10 -17.76 2.66 11.26
N ALA A 11 -18.75 3.09 12.05
CA ALA A 11 -19.75 2.19 12.63
C ALA A 11 -20.70 1.61 11.56
N VAL A 12 -21.09 2.41 10.57
CA VAL A 12 -21.85 1.94 9.40
C VAL A 12 -20.99 0.99 8.57
N ALA A 13 -19.73 1.32 8.29
CA ALA A 13 -18.81 0.45 7.57
C ALA A 13 -18.56 -0.88 8.31
N ALA A 14 -18.43 -0.87 9.64
CA ALA A 14 -18.26 -2.08 10.44
C ALA A 14 -19.52 -2.97 10.42
N ARG A 15 -20.73 -2.37 10.47
CA ARG A 15 -21.99 -3.11 10.33
C ARG A 15 -22.17 -3.65 8.92
N THR A 16 -21.84 -2.87 7.89
CA THR A 16 -21.91 -3.28 6.48
C THR A 16 -20.87 -4.36 6.18
N ALA A 17 -19.66 -4.27 6.73
CA ALA A 17 -18.62 -5.29 6.60
C ALA A 17 -19.01 -6.59 7.32
N ARG A 18 -19.61 -6.51 8.52
CA ARG A 18 -20.15 -7.69 9.22
C ARG A 18 -21.28 -8.34 8.42
N ARG A 19 -22.21 -7.54 7.89
CA ARG A 19 -23.33 -8.04 7.09
C ARG A 19 -22.87 -8.57 5.73
N ALA A 20 -21.89 -7.94 5.10
CA ALA A 20 -21.23 -8.44 3.90
C ALA A 20 -20.52 -9.75 4.21
N TRP A 21 -19.77 -9.87 5.30
CA TRP A 21 -19.15 -11.12 5.74
C TRP A 21 -20.18 -12.24 5.95
N GLU A 22 -21.28 -11.98 6.66
CA GLU A 22 -22.38 -12.94 6.87
C GLU A 22 -23.07 -13.35 5.57
N LEU A 23 -23.20 -12.43 4.60
CA LEU A 23 -23.85 -12.68 3.31
C LEU A 23 -22.90 -13.27 2.24
N THR A 24 -21.58 -13.05 2.32
CA THR A 24 -20.61 -13.38 1.27
C THR A 24 -19.59 -14.44 1.68
N VAL A 25 -19.04 -14.39 2.90
CA VAL A 25 -17.96 -15.30 3.35
C VAL A 25 -18.48 -16.36 4.31
N GLY A 26 -19.46 -16.03 5.15
CA GLY A 26 -20.08 -16.95 6.13
C GLY A 26 -20.84 -18.12 5.51
N ARG A 27 -21.19 -18.05 4.22
CA ARG A 27 -21.78 -19.17 3.45
C ARG A 27 -20.74 -20.00 2.67
N TRP A 28 -19.49 -19.56 2.60
CA TRP A 28 -18.45 -20.21 1.81
C TRP A 28 -17.57 -21.05 2.73
N GLY A 29 -17.49 -22.36 2.52
CA GLY A 29 -16.40 -23.15 3.09
C GLY A 29 -15.07 -22.65 2.54
N LEU A 30 -13.99 -22.66 3.35
CA LEU A 30 -12.63 -22.27 2.94
C LEU A 30 -12.21 -22.87 1.58
N HIS A 31 -12.68 -24.08 1.29
CA HIS A 31 -12.43 -24.82 0.06
C HIS A 31 -13.11 -24.20 -1.18
N GLY A 32 -14.32 -23.64 -1.03
CA GLY A 32 -15.06 -22.98 -2.12
C GLY A 32 -14.47 -21.62 -2.49
N LEU A 33 -14.05 -20.85 -1.48
CA LEU A 33 -13.33 -19.59 -1.68
C LEU A 33 -11.98 -19.82 -2.38
N ALA A 34 -11.21 -20.81 -1.93
CA ALA A 34 -9.93 -21.17 -2.54
C ALA A 34 -10.11 -21.65 -4.00
N PHE A 35 -11.15 -22.43 -4.29
CA PHE A 35 -11.45 -22.87 -5.66
C PHE A 35 -11.85 -21.71 -6.57
N GLY A 36 -12.72 -20.81 -6.10
CA GLY A 36 -13.14 -19.62 -6.84
C GLY A 36 -11.96 -18.72 -7.20
N ILE A 37 -11.12 -18.40 -6.20
CA ILE A 37 -9.89 -17.62 -6.39
C ILE A 37 -8.97 -18.33 -7.39
N LYS A 38 -8.70 -19.63 -7.23
CA LYS A 38 -7.85 -20.40 -8.14
C LYS A 38 -8.38 -20.44 -9.58
N ARG A 39 -9.70 -20.53 -9.76
CA ARG A 39 -10.35 -20.53 -11.08
C ARG A 39 -10.27 -19.16 -11.75
N HIS A 40 -10.54 -18.09 -10.99
CA HIS A 40 -10.44 -16.71 -11.48
C HIS A 40 -8.99 -16.33 -11.82
N MET A 41 -8.03 -16.73 -10.98
CA MET A 41 -6.60 -16.61 -11.30
C MET A 41 -6.22 -17.36 -12.58
N LYS A 42 -6.75 -18.59 -12.80
CA LYS A 42 -6.46 -19.35 -14.01
C LYS A 42 -7.04 -18.67 -15.26
N ARG A 43 -8.17 -17.97 -15.12
CA ARG A 43 -8.75 -17.12 -16.18
C ARG A 43 -7.97 -15.83 -16.40
N GLN A 44 -7.59 -15.11 -15.35
CA GLN A 44 -6.74 -13.91 -15.46
C GLN A 44 -5.32 -14.24 -15.93
N GLY A 45 -4.79 -15.41 -15.57
CA GLY A 45 -3.54 -15.97 -16.08
C GLY A 45 -3.55 -16.17 -17.60
N ASN A 46 -4.71 -16.50 -18.17
CA ASN A 46 -4.93 -16.53 -19.62
C ASN A 46 -5.16 -15.14 -20.24
N LEU A 47 -5.47 -14.13 -19.43
CA LEU A 47 -5.60 -12.71 -19.81
C LEU A 47 -4.32 -11.89 -19.49
N GLN A 48 -3.18 -12.55 -19.22
CA GLN A 48 -1.88 -11.88 -18.97
C GLN A 48 -1.37 -10.96 -20.11
N HIS A 49 -2.16 -10.79 -21.17
CA HIS A 49 -1.98 -9.75 -22.16
C HIS A 49 -2.36 -8.33 -21.67
N GLU A 50 -3.10 -8.15 -20.57
CA GLU A 50 -3.56 -6.82 -20.14
C GLU A 50 -2.67 -6.07 -19.13
N TYR A 51 -1.65 -6.70 -18.52
CA TYR A 51 -0.62 -5.98 -17.75
C TYR A 51 0.57 -5.52 -18.61
N ARG A 52 0.55 -5.79 -19.92
CA ARG A 52 1.53 -5.28 -20.87
C ARG A 52 0.96 -4.10 -21.64
N GLY A 53 1.12 -2.90 -21.08
CA GLY A 53 1.01 -1.68 -21.89
C GLY A 53 1.99 -1.75 -23.07
N SER A 54 1.73 -0.97 -24.13
CA SER A 54 2.61 -0.88 -25.30
C SER A 54 4.04 -0.40 -24.96
N ASP A 55 4.23 0.13 -23.75
CA ASP A 55 5.45 0.65 -23.15
C ASP A 55 6.19 -0.37 -22.25
N CYS A 56 5.74 -1.63 -22.19
CA CYS A 56 6.38 -2.63 -21.34
C CYS A 56 7.75 -3.09 -21.86
N LEU A 57 8.78 -2.79 -21.07
CA LEU A 57 10.16 -3.16 -21.36
C LEU A 57 10.54 -4.46 -20.64
N GLN A 58 10.96 -5.47 -21.41
CA GLN A 58 11.57 -6.65 -20.84
C GLN A 58 13.02 -6.36 -20.46
N LEU A 59 13.31 -6.20 -19.17
CA LEU A 59 14.68 -6.18 -18.67
C LEU A 59 15.36 -7.53 -18.93
N LYS A 60 16.61 -7.50 -19.39
CA LYS A 60 17.43 -8.69 -19.68
C LYS A 60 18.85 -8.50 -19.14
N GLY A 61 19.53 -9.63 -18.89
CA GLY A 61 20.95 -9.61 -18.53
C GLY A 61 21.23 -8.90 -17.20
N HIS A 62 22.34 -8.16 -17.15
CA HIS A 62 22.85 -7.55 -15.93
C HIS A 62 21.89 -6.54 -15.30
N ASP A 63 21.23 -5.70 -16.10
CA ASP A 63 20.33 -4.65 -15.60
C ASP A 63 19.13 -5.25 -14.86
N ALA A 64 18.58 -6.34 -15.39
CA ALA A 64 17.51 -7.09 -14.72
C ALA A 64 17.97 -7.65 -13.37
N HIS A 65 19.20 -8.19 -13.30
CA HIS A 65 19.75 -8.72 -12.06
C HIS A 65 19.95 -7.64 -11.00
N THR A 66 20.49 -6.48 -11.39
CA THR A 66 20.72 -5.35 -10.49
C THR A 66 19.41 -4.82 -9.92
N GLU A 67 18.41 -4.60 -10.77
CA GLU A 67 17.09 -4.11 -10.35
C GLU A 67 16.39 -5.11 -9.42
N VAL A 68 16.39 -6.40 -9.78
CA VAL A 68 15.79 -7.45 -8.94
C VAL A 68 16.53 -7.59 -7.61
N ALA A 69 17.86 -7.48 -7.59
CA ALA A 69 18.63 -7.52 -6.34
C ALA A 69 18.29 -6.35 -5.42
N TYR A 70 18.18 -5.14 -5.98
CA TYR A 70 17.76 -3.94 -5.25
C TYR A 70 16.35 -4.10 -4.65
N LEU A 71 15.37 -4.54 -5.46
CA LEU A 71 14.00 -4.77 -4.99
C LEU A 71 13.94 -5.89 -3.94
N LEU A 72 14.73 -6.94 -4.10
CA LEU A 72 14.78 -8.06 -3.15
C LEU A 72 15.35 -7.62 -1.79
N GLU A 73 16.33 -6.72 -1.74
CA GLU A 73 16.88 -6.18 -0.49
C GLU A 73 15.79 -5.41 0.29
N HIS A 74 15.06 -4.52 -0.38
CA HIS A 74 13.97 -3.75 0.22
C HIS A 74 12.80 -4.64 0.65
N LEU A 75 12.47 -5.66 -0.16
CA LEU A 75 11.47 -6.65 0.21
C LEU A 75 11.90 -7.41 1.47
N LYS A 76 13.16 -7.85 1.57
CA LYS A 76 13.68 -8.52 2.77
C LYS A 76 13.54 -7.63 3.99
N LEU A 77 13.98 -6.37 3.94
CA LEU A 77 13.81 -5.41 5.04
C LEU A 77 12.33 -5.28 5.45
N CYS A 78 11.43 -5.10 4.48
CA CYS A 78 9.98 -5.00 4.71
C CYS A 78 9.39 -6.26 5.37
N MET A 79 9.82 -7.45 4.92
CA MET A 79 9.39 -8.72 5.48
C MET A 79 9.99 -8.97 6.87
N PHE A 80 11.23 -8.54 7.11
CA PHE A 80 11.87 -8.60 8.40
C PHE A 80 11.10 -7.76 9.43
N TYR A 81 10.80 -6.50 9.08
CA TYR A 81 9.96 -5.63 9.91
C TYR A 81 8.58 -6.25 10.20
N SER A 82 7.98 -6.91 9.20
CA SER A 82 6.63 -7.45 9.33
C SER A 82 6.55 -8.71 10.18
N LYS A 83 7.53 -9.61 10.10
CA LYS A 83 7.45 -10.97 10.65
C LYS A 83 8.32 -11.23 11.88
N ASN A 84 9.28 -10.34 12.18
CA ASN A 84 10.26 -10.55 13.23
C ASN A 84 10.11 -9.52 14.36
N ARG A 85 10.86 -9.70 15.44
CA ARG A 85 10.92 -8.69 16.51
C ARG A 85 11.59 -7.43 15.97
N PHE A 86 11.24 -6.29 16.54
CA PHE A 86 11.80 -5.00 16.11
C PHE A 86 13.33 -4.96 16.23
N SER A 87 13.91 -5.58 17.26
CA SER A 87 15.37 -5.69 17.42
C SER A 87 16.04 -6.51 16.31
N GLU A 88 15.37 -7.55 15.79
CA GLU A 88 15.87 -8.36 14.69
C GLU A 88 15.81 -7.60 13.37
N PHE A 89 14.76 -6.80 13.16
CA PHE A 89 14.69 -5.87 12.03
C PHE A 89 15.83 -4.86 12.04
N LEU A 90 16.08 -4.21 13.18
CA LEU A 90 17.19 -3.24 13.30
C LEU A 90 18.54 -3.91 13.04
N LYS A 91 18.78 -5.10 13.63
CA LYS A 91 20.02 -5.86 13.40
C LYS A 91 20.19 -6.25 11.93
N PHE A 92 19.12 -6.70 11.27
CA PHE A 92 19.15 -7.13 9.88
C PHE A 92 19.41 -5.94 8.93
N GLY A 93 18.77 -4.79 9.18
CA GLY A 93 18.97 -3.57 8.40
C GLY A 93 20.23 -2.78 8.75
N GLY A 94 20.97 -3.18 9.78
CA GLY A 94 22.15 -2.44 10.26
C GLY A 94 21.80 -1.09 10.90
N TYR A 95 20.59 -0.95 11.45
CA TYR A 95 20.10 0.28 12.05
C TYR A 95 20.36 0.31 13.56
N SER A 96 20.75 1.49 14.07
CA SER A 96 20.79 1.78 15.49
C SER A 96 19.44 2.38 15.97
N GLN A 97 19.28 2.61 17.27
CA GLN A 97 18.08 3.32 17.77
C GLN A 97 18.05 4.78 17.33
N GLU A 98 19.22 5.40 17.10
CA GLU A 98 19.33 6.79 16.67
C GLU A 98 18.87 6.98 15.22
N ASP A 99 18.91 5.90 14.42
CA ASP A 99 18.41 5.91 13.05
C ASP A 99 16.87 5.82 13.00
N VAL A 100 16.19 5.52 14.11
CA VAL A 100 14.73 5.39 14.16
C VAL A 100 14.10 6.75 14.50
N LEU A 101 13.47 7.38 13.49
CA LEU A 101 12.81 8.67 13.66
C LEU A 101 11.46 8.53 14.37
N ILE A 102 10.71 7.49 14.03
CA ILE A 102 9.44 7.14 14.69
C ILE A 102 9.11 5.67 14.49
N HIS A 103 8.62 5.01 15.53
CA HIS A 103 8.13 3.64 15.46
C HIS A 103 6.79 3.50 16.19
N LYS A 104 5.79 2.94 15.50
CA LYS A 104 4.51 2.55 16.08
C LYS A 104 4.30 1.05 15.88
N SER A 105 4.40 0.28 16.97
CA SER A 105 4.34 -1.18 16.96
C SER A 105 2.93 -1.76 17.19
N ARG A 106 2.03 -0.99 17.81
CA ARG A 106 0.69 -1.46 18.19
C ARG A 106 -0.33 -1.13 17.11
N ALA A 107 -0.74 -2.16 16.36
CA ALA A 107 -1.80 -2.02 15.38
C ALA A 107 -3.19 -1.86 16.03
N ARG A 108 -3.96 -0.89 15.54
CA ARG A 108 -5.40 -0.73 15.82
C ARG A 108 -6.16 -0.67 14.49
N LEU A 109 -7.49 -0.60 14.54
CA LEU A 109 -8.31 -0.43 13.34
C LEU A 109 -7.85 0.83 12.59
N MET A 110 -7.55 0.71 11.30
CA MET A 110 -7.01 1.80 10.46
C MET A 110 -5.70 2.44 10.98
N GLN A 111 -4.98 1.79 11.89
CA GLN A 111 -3.72 2.30 12.45
C GLN A 111 -2.70 1.17 12.41
N PRO A 112 -2.10 0.90 11.23
CA PRO A 112 -1.16 -0.20 11.06
C PRO A 112 0.14 0.06 11.82
N SER A 113 0.93 -1.01 12.00
CA SER A 113 2.31 -0.86 12.48
C SER A 113 3.17 -0.21 11.40
N PHE A 114 3.98 0.78 11.75
CA PHE A 114 4.96 1.38 10.84
C PHE A 114 6.23 1.83 11.57
N VAL A 115 7.32 1.97 10.82
CA VAL A 115 8.57 2.58 11.29
C VAL A 115 9.17 3.46 10.21
N LEU A 116 9.61 4.65 10.60
CA LEU A 116 10.45 5.54 9.78
C LEU A 116 11.88 5.46 10.29
N VAL A 117 12.80 5.05 9.41
CA VAL A 117 14.24 5.00 9.69
C VAL A 117 15.03 5.86 8.72
N ARG A 118 16.16 6.41 9.17
CA ARG A 118 17.16 7.05 8.34
C ARG A 118 18.22 6.03 7.97
N ASP A 119 18.21 5.60 6.71
CA ASP A 119 19.23 4.74 6.14
C ASP A 119 20.41 5.60 5.66
N GLN A 120 21.51 5.58 6.41
CA GLN A 120 22.71 6.37 6.10
C GLN A 120 23.43 5.84 4.86
N LYS A 121 23.40 4.52 4.62
CA LYS A 121 24.10 3.88 3.51
C LYS A 121 23.43 4.20 2.18
N ALA A 122 22.10 4.16 2.15
CA ALA A 122 21.30 4.48 0.98
C ALA A 122 21.00 5.99 0.84
N LYS A 123 21.40 6.80 1.83
CA LYS A 123 21.01 8.22 1.96
C LYS A 123 19.49 8.39 1.76
N CYS A 124 18.71 7.66 2.55
CA CYS A 124 17.26 7.60 2.36
C CYS A 124 16.50 7.51 3.69
N PHE A 125 15.39 8.23 3.79
CA PHE A 125 14.38 8.02 4.80
C PHE A 125 13.41 6.93 4.35
N LEU A 126 13.50 5.76 4.99
CA LEU A 126 12.71 4.58 4.67
C LEU A 126 11.53 4.45 5.63
N LEU A 127 10.31 4.57 5.12
CA LEU A 127 9.07 4.35 5.86
C LEU A 127 8.52 2.97 5.56
N PHE A 128 8.68 2.03 6.49
CA PHE A 128 8.11 0.68 6.37
C PHE A 128 6.71 0.62 6.96
N ILE A 129 5.74 0.15 6.18
CA ILE A 129 4.35 -0.02 6.59
C ILE A 129 3.98 -1.50 6.56
N ARG A 130 3.57 -2.01 7.73
CA ARG A 130 3.23 -3.43 7.86
C ARG A 130 1.88 -3.74 7.21
N GLY A 131 1.81 -4.89 6.53
CA GLY A 131 0.56 -5.46 6.04
C GLY A 131 -0.35 -5.98 7.16
N ALA A 132 -1.54 -6.48 6.79
CA ALA A 132 -2.53 -6.95 7.76
C ALA A 132 -2.16 -8.31 8.36
N ILE A 133 -1.72 -8.31 9.63
CA ILE A 133 -1.33 -9.55 10.33
C ILE A 133 -2.37 -9.92 11.40
N SER A 134 -3.02 -8.93 12.01
CA SER A 134 -4.03 -9.10 13.05
C SER A 134 -5.47 -9.11 12.51
N PRO A 135 -6.44 -9.66 13.26
CA PRO A 135 -7.87 -9.62 12.89
C PRO A 135 -8.40 -8.19 12.66
N ARG A 136 -7.90 -7.18 13.39
CA ARG A 136 -8.31 -5.77 13.26
C ARG A 136 -7.75 -5.12 12.00
N GLU A 137 -6.51 -5.45 11.64
CA GLU A 137 -5.94 -5.03 10.35
C GLU A 137 -6.64 -5.76 9.19
N ARG A 138 -7.02 -7.03 9.36
CA ARG A 138 -7.85 -7.75 8.38
C ARG A 138 -9.23 -7.12 8.20
N LEU A 139 -9.85 -6.59 9.26
CA LEU A 139 -11.08 -5.79 9.14
C LEU A 139 -10.85 -4.47 8.38
N THR A 140 -9.68 -3.84 8.57
CA THR A 140 -9.29 -2.66 7.79
C THR A 140 -9.20 -3.01 6.31
N ALA A 141 -8.61 -4.16 5.96
CA ALA A 141 -8.53 -4.67 4.59
C ALA A 141 -9.87 -5.16 4.02
N ALA A 142 -10.81 -5.56 4.88
CA ALA A 142 -12.13 -6.07 4.46
C ALA A 142 -13.17 -4.95 4.25
N SER A 143 -12.81 -3.68 4.51
CA SER A 143 -13.70 -2.55 4.27
C SER A 143 -13.79 -2.26 2.77
N SER A 144 -14.77 -2.86 2.08
CA SER A 144 -15.04 -2.65 0.65
C SER A 144 -15.64 -1.27 0.32
N VAL A 145 -15.54 -0.31 1.25
CA VAL A 145 -16.03 1.05 1.06
C VAL A 145 -14.96 1.86 0.34
N GLU A 146 -15.33 2.38 -0.81
CA GLU A 146 -14.56 3.35 -1.57
C GLU A 146 -15.00 4.76 -1.17
N VAL A 147 -14.04 5.66 -1.05
CA VAL A 147 -14.28 7.08 -0.73
C VAL A 147 -13.58 7.97 -1.74
N PRO A 148 -14.13 9.15 -2.05
CA PRO A 148 -13.48 10.09 -2.96
C PRO A 148 -12.05 10.41 -2.52
N PHE A 149 -11.12 10.36 -3.47
CA PHE A 149 -9.73 10.72 -3.28
C PHE A 149 -9.24 11.46 -4.52
N HIS A 150 -8.17 12.23 -4.38
CA HIS A 150 -7.61 13.00 -5.47
C HIS A 150 -6.10 13.02 -5.39
N HIS A 151 -5.47 13.31 -6.53
CA HIS A 151 -4.06 13.59 -6.65
C HIS A 151 -3.89 15.00 -7.21
N ILE A 152 -3.18 15.85 -6.47
CA ILE A 152 -2.77 17.18 -6.92
C ILE A 152 -1.41 17.04 -7.61
N VAL A 153 -1.39 17.26 -8.92
CA VAL A 153 -0.15 17.29 -9.69
C VAL A 153 0.45 18.70 -9.58
N LEU A 154 1.68 18.77 -9.08
CA LEU A 154 2.41 20.01 -8.91
C LEU A 154 3.46 20.16 -10.02
N ASN A 155 3.53 21.34 -10.62
CA ASN A 155 4.58 21.76 -11.54
C ASN A 155 5.19 23.07 -11.04
N GLU A 156 6.50 23.09 -10.78
CA GLU A 156 7.22 24.25 -10.22
C GLU A 156 6.55 24.88 -8.96
N GLY A 157 5.90 24.05 -8.13
CA GLY A 157 5.19 24.50 -6.93
C GLY A 157 3.80 25.08 -7.17
N GLN A 158 3.30 25.07 -8.41
CA GLN A 158 1.93 25.43 -8.77
C GLN A 158 1.09 24.17 -9.07
N ILE A 159 -0.22 24.27 -8.87
CA ILE A 159 -1.15 23.19 -9.22
C ILE A 159 -1.30 23.17 -10.74
N ASP A 160 -0.82 22.10 -11.35
CA ASP A 160 -0.93 21.87 -12.79
C ASP A 160 -2.23 21.14 -13.13
N ASN A 161 -2.56 20.10 -12.36
CA ASN A 161 -3.74 19.27 -12.60
C ASN A 161 -4.27 18.64 -11.29
N VAL A 162 -5.55 18.27 -11.29
CA VAL A 162 -6.18 17.51 -10.21
C VAL A 162 -6.88 16.29 -10.79
N ILE A 163 -6.40 15.10 -10.41
CA ILE A 163 -6.95 13.83 -10.87
C ILE A 163 -7.88 13.30 -9.78
N LEU A 164 -9.15 13.12 -10.13
CA LEU A 164 -10.18 12.64 -9.21
C LEU A 164 -10.37 11.13 -9.36
N GLY A 165 -10.65 10.46 -8.25
CA GLY A 165 -10.98 9.04 -8.25
C GLY A 165 -11.48 8.59 -6.89
N TYR A 166 -11.37 7.29 -6.65
CA TYR A 166 -11.74 6.69 -5.37
C TYR A 166 -10.58 5.90 -4.78
N ALA A 167 -10.51 5.88 -3.46
CA ALA A 167 -9.56 5.07 -2.71
C ALA A 167 -10.28 4.18 -1.69
N HIS A 168 -9.64 3.07 -1.34
CA HIS A 168 -10.12 2.17 -0.32
C HIS A 168 -10.13 2.88 1.05
N CYS A 169 -11.31 3.06 1.64
CA CYS A 169 -11.54 3.87 2.85
C CYS A 169 -10.63 3.46 4.02
N GLY A 170 -10.53 2.14 4.28
CA GLY A 170 -9.63 1.57 5.28
C GLY A 170 -8.17 2.02 5.14
N MET A 171 -7.65 1.94 3.91
CA MET A 171 -6.25 2.25 3.60
C MET A 171 -6.01 3.75 3.55
N LEU A 172 -6.96 4.55 3.02
CA LEU A 172 -6.86 6.00 3.02
C LEU A 172 -6.84 6.58 4.44
N ALA A 173 -7.71 6.09 5.34
CA ALA A 173 -7.68 6.56 6.73
C ALA A 173 -6.37 6.19 7.43
N ALA A 174 -5.83 5.00 7.15
CA ALA A 174 -4.52 4.60 7.66
C ALA A 174 -3.40 5.50 7.12
N ALA A 175 -3.41 5.80 5.82
CA ALA A 175 -2.44 6.70 5.21
C ALA A 175 -2.47 8.10 5.85
N ARG A 176 -3.66 8.70 6.01
CA ARG A 176 -3.83 9.99 6.70
C ARG A 176 -3.38 9.96 8.17
N TRP A 177 -3.61 8.84 8.85
CA TRP A 177 -3.14 8.69 10.23
C TRP A 177 -1.61 8.61 10.31
N ILE A 178 -0.97 7.87 9.40
CA ILE A 178 0.50 7.81 9.33
C ILE A 178 1.08 9.18 8.95
N SER A 179 0.51 9.87 7.96
CA SER A 179 1.00 11.17 7.49
C SER A 179 1.08 12.19 8.64
N ASN A 180 0.03 12.29 9.45
CA ASN A 180 -0.02 13.19 10.60
C ASN A 180 1.08 12.92 11.64
N LEU A 181 1.53 11.65 11.76
CA LEU A 181 2.58 11.27 12.71
C LEU A 181 3.99 11.38 12.12
N VAL A 182 4.14 11.12 10.82
CA VAL A 182 5.44 11.07 10.14
C VAL A 182 5.90 12.44 9.66
N MET A 183 4.99 13.33 9.23
CA MET A 183 5.37 14.62 8.65
C MET A 183 6.23 15.49 9.58
N PRO A 184 5.94 15.63 10.89
CA PRO A 184 6.79 16.44 11.77
C PRO A 184 8.24 15.94 11.89
N PRO A 185 8.52 14.67 12.28
CA PRO A 185 9.90 14.19 12.35
C PRO A 185 10.57 14.13 10.97
N LEU A 186 9.83 13.79 9.91
CA LEU A 186 10.37 13.75 8.55
C LEU A 186 10.80 15.15 8.07
N ARG A 187 10.01 16.19 8.34
CA ARG A 187 10.35 17.58 7.98
C ARG A 187 11.65 18.03 8.65
N ASN A 188 11.84 17.69 9.92
CA ASN A 188 13.08 18.01 10.62
C ASN A 188 14.27 17.27 9.99
N ALA A 189 14.10 15.98 9.71
CA ALA A 189 15.16 15.17 9.13
C ALA A 189 15.54 15.60 7.70
N VAL A 190 14.57 15.97 6.85
CA VAL A 190 14.82 16.48 5.50
C VAL A 190 15.58 17.81 5.54
N ARG A 191 15.35 18.67 6.53
CA ARG A 191 16.13 19.90 6.72
C ARG A 191 17.57 19.64 7.14
N GLU A 192 17.77 18.61 7.97
CA GLU A 192 19.10 18.21 8.45
C GLU A 192 19.90 17.47 7.35
N PHE A 193 19.21 16.66 6.54
CA PHE A 193 19.81 15.84 5.48
C PHE A 193 19.10 16.10 4.14
N PRO A 194 19.32 17.27 3.49
CA PRO A 194 18.61 17.66 2.28
C PRO A 194 18.95 16.82 1.05
N ASP A 195 20.07 16.08 1.07
CA ASP A 195 20.47 15.16 0.01
C ASP A 195 19.83 13.76 0.12
N TYR A 196 19.04 13.52 1.18
CA TYR A 196 18.42 12.22 1.40
C TYR A 196 17.09 12.08 0.64
N GLN A 197 16.89 10.93 0.02
CA GLN A 197 15.62 10.58 -0.63
C GLN A 197 14.56 10.15 0.40
N ILE A 198 13.29 10.20 0.03
CA ILE A 198 12.18 9.69 0.85
C ILE A 198 11.54 8.51 0.13
N LYS A 199 11.41 7.37 0.81
CA LYS A 199 10.86 6.15 0.22
C LYS A 199 9.91 5.45 1.18
N VAL A 200 8.67 5.25 0.72
CA VAL A 200 7.65 4.46 1.42
C VAL A 200 7.71 3.03 0.92
N ILE A 201 7.73 2.06 1.84
CA ILE A 201 7.85 0.64 1.52
C ILE A 201 6.75 -0.12 2.23
N GLY A 202 6.05 -0.96 1.50
CA GLY A 202 5.02 -1.81 2.08
C GLY A 202 4.85 -3.12 1.34
N HIS A 203 4.16 -4.06 1.98
CA HIS A 203 3.75 -5.33 1.39
C HIS A 203 2.25 -5.57 1.59
N SER A 204 1.55 -6.11 0.59
CA SER A 204 0.12 -6.43 0.64
C SER A 204 -0.72 -5.18 0.98
N MET A 205 -1.52 -5.22 2.05
CA MET A 205 -2.26 -4.04 2.53
C MET A 205 -1.32 -2.85 2.82
N GLY A 206 -0.13 -3.11 3.37
CA GLY A 206 0.85 -2.06 3.69
C GLY A 206 1.37 -1.36 2.44
N ALA A 207 1.47 -2.09 1.32
CA ALA A 207 1.84 -1.52 0.03
C ALA A 207 0.72 -0.59 -0.52
N GLY A 208 -0.55 -0.98 -0.41
CA GLY A 208 -1.68 -0.13 -0.80
C GLY A 208 -1.78 1.14 0.05
N ILE A 209 -1.57 1.02 1.38
CA ILE A 209 -1.48 2.17 2.28
C ILE A 209 -0.28 3.06 1.91
N GLY A 210 0.87 2.46 1.62
CA GLY A 210 2.08 3.17 1.21
C GLY A 210 1.92 3.94 -0.10
N ALA A 211 1.23 3.36 -1.07
CA ALA A 211 0.90 4.04 -2.32
C ALA A 211 0.06 5.29 -2.05
N ILE A 212 -1.08 5.17 -1.37
CA ILE A 212 -1.94 6.31 -1.02
C ILE A 212 -1.19 7.35 -0.18
N LEU A 213 -0.40 6.93 0.79
CA LEU A 213 0.40 7.83 1.62
C LEU A 213 1.40 8.64 0.79
N THR A 214 1.98 8.04 -0.25
CA THR A 214 2.94 8.72 -1.12
C THR A 214 2.29 9.88 -1.87
N TYR A 215 1.06 9.72 -2.35
CA TYR A 215 0.28 10.85 -2.89
C TYR A 215 0.14 11.98 -1.86
N ILE A 216 -0.33 11.64 -0.65
CA ILE A 216 -0.53 12.62 0.44
C ILE A 216 0.78 13.34 0.79
N LEU A 217 1.91 12.63 0.84
CA LEU A 217 3.20 13.26 1.14
C LEU A 217 3.61 14.23 0.04
N ARG A 218 3.47 13.84 -1.23
CA ARG A 218 3.90 14.65 -2.39
C ARG A 218 3.10 15.94 -2.58
N GLU A 219 1.92 16.05 -1.99
CA GLU A 219 1.17 17.32 -1.91
C GLU A 219 1.89 18.40 -1.08
N HIS A 220 2.85 18.00 -0.25
CA HIS A 220 3.71 18.93 0.49
C HIS A 220 5.01 19.15 -0.26
N TYR A 221 5.34 20.43 -0.48
CA TYR A 221 6.55 20.86 -1.20
C TYR A 221 7.84 20.17 -0.72
N ASP A 222 7.99 20.01 0.60
CA ASP A 222 9.17 19.38 1.22
C ASP A 222 9.33 17.88 0.88
N PHE A 223 8.28 17.21 0.39
CA PHE A 223 8.26 15.76 0.17
C PHE A 223 7.88 15.38 -1.28
N THR A 224 8.01 16.33 -2.21
CA THR A 224 7.70 16.14 -3.65
C THR A 224 8.57 15.06 -4.32
N SER A 225 9.72 14.69 -3.75
CA SER A 225 10.59 13.62 -4.24
C SER A 225 10.24 12.23 -3.67
N CYS A 226 9.20 12.13 -2.84
CA CYS A 226 8.83 10.88 -2.19
C CYS A 226 8.42 9.80 -3.21
N THR A 227 8.97 8.59 -3.06
CA THR A 227 8.67 7.42 -3.91
C THR A 227 8.10 6.26 -3.09
N CYS A 228 7.48 5.28 -3.75
CA CYS A 228 6.96 4.08 -3.10
C CYS A 228 7.45 2.80 -3.77
N LEU A 229 7.90 1.84 -2.96
CA LEU A 229 8.04 0.43 -3.35
C LEU A 229 6.88 -0.37 -2.76
N ALA A 230 5.96 -0.77 -3.63
CA ALA A 230 4.73 -1.48 -3.30
C ALA A 230 4.85 -2.97 -3.68
N PHE A 231 5.10 -3.83 -2.69
CA PHE A 231 5.25 -5.26 -2.92
C PHE A 231 3.89 -5.99 -2.80
N GLY A 232 3.43 -6.62 -3.88
CA GLY A 232 2.14 -7.30 -3.94
C GLY A 232 0.97 -6.42 -3.45
N PRO A 233 0.81 -5.17 -3.94
CA PRO A 233 -0.14 -4.22 -3.39
C PRO A 233 -1.57 -4.75 -3.47
N ALA A 234 -2.32 -4.62 -2.37
CA ALA A 234 -3.77 -4.79 -2.42
C ALA A 234 -4.39 -3.65 -3.24
N ALA A 235 -5.43 -3.95 -4.03
CA ALA A 235 -6.18 -2.95 -4.78
C ALA A 235 -6.67 -1.83 -3.84
N CYS A 236 -6.23 -0.61 -4.09
CA CYS A 236 -6.38 0.48 -3.12
C CYS A 236 -6.93 1.79 -3.70
N MET A 237 -6.96 1.97 -5.03
CA MET A 237 -7.52 3.14 -5.70
C MET A 237 -7.98 2.83 -7.13
N THR A 238 -8.72 3.76 -7.74
CA THR A 238 -9.16 3.65 -9.15
C THR A 238 -7.98 3.75 -10.12
N TRP A 239 -8.21 3.27 -11.35
CA TRP A 239 -7.19 3.21 -12.39
C TRP A 239 -6.57 4.57 -12.71
N GLU A 240 -7.40 5.60 -12.84
CA GLU A 240 -6.94 6.96 -13.18
C GLU A 240 -5.99 7.51 -12.13
N LEU A 241 -6.28 7.24 -10.85
CA LEU A 241 -5.38 7.58 -9.76
C LEU A 241 -4.10 6.74 -9.87
N ALA A 242 -4.20 5.42 -10.01
CA ALA A 242 -3.03 4.55 -10.12
C ALA A 242 -2.07 4.95 -11.26
N GLU A 243 -2.61 5.25 -12.44
CA GLU A 243 -1.85 5.69 -13.62
C GLU A 243 -1.12 7.01 -13.36
N SER A 244 -1.74 7.93 -12.62
CA SER A 244 -1.12 9.20 -12.26
C SER A 244 0.10 9.09 -11.34
N GLY A 245 0.31 7.92 -10.72
CA GLY A 245 1.44 7.64 -9.84
C GLY A 245 2.58 6.88 -10.47
N LYS A 246 2.52 6.57 -11.77
CA LYS A 246 3.53 5.71 -12.43
C LYS A 246 4.97 6.18 -12.29
N ASP A 247 5.19 7.49 -12.16
CA ASP A 247 6.51 8.09 -12.04
C ASP A 247 7.12 7.97 -10.63
N PHE A 248 6.31 7.66 -9.62
CA PHE A 248 6.77 7.61 -8.22
C PHE A 248 6.30 6.38 -7.44
N ILE A 249 5.45 5.53 -8.00
CA ILE A 249 5.02 4.26 -7.41
C ILE A 249 5.57 3.10 -8.25
N THR A 250 6.44 2.29 -7.65
CA THR A 250 6.91 1.04 -8.24
C THR A 250 6.19 -0.13 -7.59
N SER A 251 5.35 -0.82 -8.36
CA SER A 251 4.61 -1.99 -7.89
C SER A 251 5.26 -3.28 -8.38
N LEU A 252 5.63 -4.17 -7.46
CA LEU A 252 6.17 -5.50 -7.77
C LEU A 252 5.09 -6.56 -7.52
N VAL A 253 4.63 -7.20 -8.58
CA VAL A 253 3.63 -8.28 -8.52
C VAL A 253 4.29 -9.60 -8.90
N ASN A 254 4.23 -10.58 -8.00
CA ASN A 254 4.64 -11.93 -8.34
C ASN A 254 3.53 -12.60 -9.18
N ARG A 255 3.88 -13.37 -10.20
CA ARG A 255 2.93 -13.88 -11.22
C ARG A 255 1.67 -14.54 -10.65
N ASP A 256 1.83 -15.29 -9.56
CA ASP A 256 0.74 -16.02 -8.90
C ASP A 256 0.16 -15.26 -7.69
N ASP A 257 0.46 -13.98 -7.53
CA ASP A 257 -0.06 -13.17 -6.43
C ASP A 257 -1.50 -12.73 -6.71
N VAL A 258 -2.41 -13.18 -5.85
CA VAL A 258 -3.83 -12.83 -5.90
C VAL A 258 -4.12 -11.45 -5.33
N VAL A 259 -3.25 -10.93 -4.48
CA VAL A 259 -3.55 -9.74 -3.67
C VAL A 259 -3.84 -8.52 -4.53
N PRO A 260 -3.08 -8.23 -5.62
CA PRO A 260 -3.42 -7.15 -6.54
C PRO A 260 -4.70 -7.40 -7.32
N ALA A 261 -5.02 -8.67 -7.59
CA ALA A 261 -6.20 -9.09 -8.33
C ALA A 261 -7.48 -9.13 -7.47
N LEU A 262 -7.38 -9.10 -6.14
CA LEU A 262 -8.52 -9.11 -5.22
C LEU A 262 -9.10 -7.70 -5.01
N SER A 263 -9.69 -7.13 -6.07
CA SER A 263 -10.49 -5.90 -5.99
C SER A 263 -11.98 -6.23 -5.83
N LYS A 264 -12.80 -5.25 -5.42
CA LYS A 264 -14.25 -5.42 -5.39
C LYS A 264 -14.81 -5.82 -6.76
N VAL A 265 -14.30 -5.21 -7.84
CA VAL A 265 -14.66 -5.53 -9.23
C VAL A 265 -14.32 -6.99 -9.56
N ALA A 266 -13.15 -7.46 -9.13
CA ALA A 266 -12.77 -8.86 -9.32
C ALA A 266 -13.62 -9.80 -8.46
N MET A 267 -14.00 -9.41 -7.23
CA MET A 267 -14.90 -10.18 -6.37
C MET A 267 -16.34 -10.24 -6.91
N GLU A 268 -16.82 -9.16 -7.53
CA GLU A 268 -18.12 -9.11 -8.19
C GLU A 268 -18.12 -9.94 -9.48
N SER A 269 -17.04 -9.91 -10.24
CA SER A 269 -16.84 -10.77 -11.42
C SER A 269 -16.70 -12.26 -11.04
N LEU A 270 -15.98 -12.56 -9.95
CA LEU A 270 -15.95 -13.89 -9.33
C LEU A 270 -17.35 -14.36 -8.92
N ARG A 271 -18.18 -13.45 -8.41
CA ARG A 271 -19.55 -13.76 -8.01
C ARG A 271 -20.43 -14.07 -9.22
N SER A 272 -20.33 -13.32 -10.32
CA SER A 272 -21.11 -13.61 -11.53
C SER A 272 -20.65 -14.86 -12.28
N GLU A 273 -19.42 -15.34 -12.07
CA GLU A 273 -18.92 -16.57 -12.70
C GLU A 273 -19.25 -17.86 -11.93
N VAL A 274 -19.62 -17.73 -10.66
CA VAL A 274 -19.95 -18.86 -9.77
C VAL A 274 -21.47 -19.07 -9.68
N PHE A 275 -22.28 -18.09 -10.10
CA PHE A 275 -23.76 -18.14 -10.13
C PHE A 275 -24.29 -18.02 -11.55
#